data_AF-G4QKL4-F1
#
_entry.id   AF-G4QKL4-F1
#
_cell.length_a   1.000
_cell.length_b   1.000
_cell.length_c   1.000
_cell.angle_alpha   90.00
_cell.angle_beta   90.00
_cell.angle_gamma   90.00
#
_symmetry.space_group_name_H-M   'P 1'
#
loop_
_entity.id
_entity.type
_entity.pdbx_description
1 polymer ?
#
loop_
_entity_poly.entity_id
_entity_poly.type
_entity_poly.pdbx_seq_one_letter_code
_entity_poly.pdbx_strand_id
1 'polypeptide(L)'
;MKSKKNKSDLQASYQAMVDNVEDFVIKEGKTLQQAFHAAEEKLINAKDISKEKIQQASKELKNNLRLLSETAEGVGEAYKERIKFDLAYVNNSIWDKLQTIAKSNTVDLIEFSRALQNRAQTAVTESHLAAHQEHNEWHSDNAIWQDEVAYWTKENAQALKKLEEIEAILKQQSTLLTKHAKAIQAHSKKTEKHEESMKNVEQDFSSEVSKVKDEKQATKHLKERQVHAEQSESHYALKTHHFKVMAMISALHKELQKAD
;
A
#
# COMPACT_ATOMS: atom_id res chain seq x y z
N MET A 1 -12.93 -21.49 18.97
CA MET A 1 -13.75 -22.73 19.09
C MET A 1 -14.95 -22.76 18.13
N LYS A 2 -15.71 -21.67 17.95
CA LYS A 2 -16.86 -21.62 17.00
C LYS A 2 -16.51 -22.03 15.56
N SER A 3 -15.35 -21.63 15.01
CA SER A 3 -14.99 -21.98 13.62
C SER A 3 -14.64 -23.46 13.41
N LYS A 4 -14.07 -24.15 14.41
CA LYS A 4 -13.78 -25.59 14.35
C LYS A 4 -15.07 -26.43 14.40
N LYS A 5 -16.02 -26.05 15.27
CA LYS A 5 -17.35 -26.67 15.36
C LYS A 5 -18.17 -26.47 14.07
N ASN A 6 -18.19 -25.25 13.54
CA ASN A 6 -18.88 -24.96 12.28
C ASN A 6 -18.31 -25.74 11.07
N LYS A 7 -17.00 -26.07 11.10
CA LYS A 7 -16.36 -26.93 10.09
C LYS A 7 -16.73 -28.41 10.26
N SER A 8 -16.78 -28.94 11.49
CA SER A 8 -17.20 -30.33 11.72
C SER A 8 -18.66 -30.56 11.36
N ASP A 9 -19.52 -29.58 11.65
CA ASP A 9 -20.96 -29.71 11.40
C ASP A 9 -21.27 -29.68 9.89
N LEU A 10 -20.54 -28.87 9.11
CA LEU A 10 -20.64 -28.87 7.65
C LEU A 10 -20.14 -30.20 7.04
N GLN A 11 -19.02 -30.73 7.56
CA GLN A 11 -18.49 -32.01 7.11
C GLN A 11 -19.48 -33.16 7.36
N ALA A 12 -20.10 -33.20 8.54
CA ALA A 12 -21.13 -34.19 8.85
C ALA A 12 -22.36 -34.05 7.95
N SER A 13 -22.78 -32.81 7.68
CA SER A 13 -23.90 -32.51 6.76
C SER A 13 -23.61 -33.00 5.34
N TYR A 14 -22.38 -32.77 4.87
CA TYR A 14 -21.96 -33.18 3.54
C TYR A 14 -21.88 -34.70 3.40
N GLN A 15 -21.28 -35.39 4.38
CA GLN A 15 -21.25 -36.85 4.41
C GLN A 15 -22.68 -37.44 4.41
N ALA A 16 -23.54 -36.94 5.29
CA ALA A 16 -24.91 -37.41 5.37
C ALA A 16 -25.70 -37.16 4.07
N MET A 17 -25.46 -36.03 3.39
CA MET A 17 -26.05 -35.74 2.09
C MET A 17 -25.58 -36.74 1.03
N VAL A 18 -24.27 -37.00 0.94
CA VAL A 18 -23.70 -37.99 0.00
C VAL A 18 -24.29 -39.37 0.25
N ASP A 19 -24.34 -39.81 1.50
CA ASP A 19 -24.85 -41.13 1.88
C ASP A 19 -26.32 -41.31 1.49
N ASN A 20 -27.16 -40.31 1.77
CA ASN A 20 -28.58 -40.38 1.42
C ASN A 20 -28.81 -40.29 -0.09
N VAL A 21 -28.08 -39.43 -0.81
CA VAL A 21 -28.19 -39.33 -2.27
C VAL A 21 -27.75 -40.64 -2.93
N GLU A 22 -26.64 -41.23 -2.48
CA GLU A 22 -26.19 -42.54 -2.95
C GLU A 22 -27.26 -43.62 -2.70
N ASP A 23 -27.76 -43.73 -1.47
CA ASP A 23 -28.79 -44.72 -1.13
C ASP A 23 -30.05 -44.55 -2.00
N PHE A 24 -30.50 -43.32 -2.20
CA PHE A 24 -31.69 -43.04 -3.02
C PHE A 24 -31.47 -43.36 -4.50
N VAL A 25 -30.28 -43.09 -5.05
CA VAL A 25 -29.95 -43.40 -6.45
C VAL A 25 -29.74 -44.90 -6.65
N ILE A 26 -28.99 -45.55 -5.75
CA ILE A 26 -28.51 -46.93 -5.92
C ILE A 26 -29.54 -47.95 -5.45
N LYS A 27 -30.14 -47.76 -4.27
CA LYS A 27 -31.07 -48.74 -3.67
C LYS A 27 -32.51 -48.50 -4.09
N GLU A 28 -32.92 -47.24 -4.22
CA GLU A 28 -34.30 -46.87 -4.54
C GLU A 28 -34.52 -46.49 -6.01
N GLY A 29 -33.47 -46.44 -6.83
CA GLY A 29 -33.57 -46.17 -8.27
C GLY A 29 -34.11 -44.78 -8.61
N LYS A 30 -33.99 -43.81 -7.69
CA LYS A 30 -34.45 -42.43 -7.91
C LYS A 30 -33.53 -41.70 -8.88
N THR A 31 -34.10 -40.80 -9.69
CA THR A 31 -33.31 -39.82 -10.44
C THR A 31 -32.51 -38.94 -9.48
N LEU A 32 -31.40 -38.35 -9.93
CA LEU A 32 -30.59 -37.45 -9.09
C LEU A 32 -31.42 -36.32 -8.49
N GLN A 33 -32.31 -35.71 -9.26
CA GLN A 33 -33.17 -34.63 -8.76
C GLN A 33 -34.09 -35.10 -7.61
N GLN A 34 -34.71 -36.28 -7.76
CA GLN A 34 -35.55 -36.87 -6.71
C GLN A 34 -34.73 -37.30 -5.49
N ALA A 35 -33.53 -37.83 -5.70
CA ALA A 35 -32.62 -38.24 -4.64
C ALA A 35 -32.16 -37.04 -3.79
N PHE A 36 -31.81 -35.92 -4.42
CA PHE A 36 -31.48 -34.68 -3.70
C PHE A 36 -32.66 -34.13 -2.91
N HIS A 37 -33.85 -34.12 -3.50
CA HIS A 37 -35.05 -33.64 -2.79
C HIS A 37 -35.36 -34.51 -1.58
N ALA A 38 -35.35 -35.84 -1.75
CA ALA A 38 -35.59 -36.80 -0.67
C ALA A 38 -34.51 -36.74 0.41
N ALA A 39 -33.23 -36.54 0.04
CA ALA A 39 -32.14 -36.38 0.99
C ALA A 39 -32.26 -35.08 1.81
N GLU A 40 -32.57 -33.96 1.17
CA GLU A 40 -32.83 -32.69 1.84
C GLU A 40 -34.00 -32.80 2.84
N GLU A 41 -35.13 -33.37 2.42
CA GLU A 41 -36.30 -33.57 3.29
C GLU A 41 -35.99 -34.51 4.47
N LYS A 42 -35.35 -35.64 4.21
CA LYS A 42 -34.99 -36.62 5.25
C LYS A 42 -34.04 -36.01 6.30
N LEU A 43 -33.04 -35.25 5.87
CA LEU A 43 -32.09 -34.60 6.77
C LEU A 43 -32.71 -33.44 7.56
N ILE A 44 -33.63 -32.68 6.95
CA ILE A 44 -34.37 -31.62 7.65
C ILE A 44 -35.27 -32.22 8.74
N ASN A 45 -35.93 -33.35 8.43
CA ASN A 45 -36.83 -34.03 9.36
C ASN A 45 -36.11 -34.71 10.53
N ALA A 46 -34.86 -35.13 10.34
CA ALA A 46 -34.03 -35.72 11.39
C ALA A 46 -33.64 -34.71 12.49
N LYS A 47 -33.75 -33.39 12.26
CA LYS A 47 -33.43 -32.29 13.20
C LYS A 47 -32.03 -32.27 13.82
N ASP A 48 -31.15 -33.20 13.45
CA ASP A 48 -29.78 -33.30 13.96
C ASP A 48 -28.82 -32.26 13.37
N ILE A 49 -29.22 -31.60 12.27
CA ILE A 49 -28.41 -30.68 11.48
C ILE A 49 -29.23 -29.44 11.09
N SER A 50 -28.61 -28.26 11.07
CA SER A 50 -29.30 -27.02 10.66
C SER A 50 -29.68 -27.02 9.18
N LYS A 51 -30.82 -26.40 8.86
CA LYS A 51 -31.32 -26.28 7.48
C LYS A 51 -30.33 -25.59 6.55
N GLU A 52 -29.64 -24.55 7.04
CA GLU A 52 -28.63 -23.81 6.27
C GLU A 52 -27.45 -24.71 5.90
N LYS A 53 -27.04 -25.61 6.81
CA LYS A 53 -25.94 -26.55 6.58
C LYS A 53 -26.31 -27.66 5.62
N ILE A 54 -27.54 -28.16 5.67
CA ILE A 54 -28.08 -29.11 4.70
C ILE A 54 -28.14 -28.49 3.30
N GLN A 55 -28.61 -27.24 3.20
CA GLN A 55 -28.65 -26.51 1.93
C GLN A 55 -27.25 -26.25 1.37
N GLN A 56 -26.29 -25.88 2.22
CA GLN A 56 -24.90 -25.70 1.84
C GLN A 56 -24.29 -27.02 1.33
N ALA A 57 -24.44 -28.12 2.07
CA ALA A 57 -23.98 -29.45 1.69
C ALA A 57 -24.60 -29.95 0.37
N SER A 58 -25.90 -29.74 0.20
CA SER A 58 -26.60 -30.04 -1.06
C SER A 58 -26.00 -29.26 -2.23
N LYS A 59 -25.82 -27.95 -2.09
CA LYS A 59 -25.24 -27.09 -3.14
C LYS A 59 -23.85 -27.55 -3.55
N GLU A 60 -23.00 -27.85 -2.58
CA GLU A 60 -21.63 -28.36 -2.82
C GLU A 60 -21.65 -29.71 -3.54
N LEU A 61 -22.48 -30.67 -3.08
CA LEU A 61 -22.59 -31.99 -3.71
C LEU A 61 -23.08 -31.89 -5.17
N LYS A 62 -24.08 -31.04 -5.43
CA LYS A 62 -24.58 -30.75 -6.79
C LYS A 62 -23.46 -30.23 -7.70
N ASN A 63 -22.63 -29.32 -7.20
CA ASN A 63 -21.48 -28.80 -7.94
C ASN A 63 -20.45 -29.89 -8.25
N ASN A 64 -20.18 -30.80 -7.31
CA ASN A 64 -19.21 -31.88 -7.52
C ASN A 64 -19.70 -32.91 -8.53
N LEU A 65 -20.98 -33.29 -8.47
CA LEU A 65 -21.58 -34.18 -9.47
C LEU A 65 -21.63 -33.53 -10.85
N ARG A 66 -21.86 -32.21 -10.92
CA ARG A 66 -21.76 -31.43 -12.18
C ARG A 66 -20.35 -31.52 -12.75
N LEU A 67 -19.31 -31.25 -11.95
CA LEU A 67 -17.90 -31.39 -12.38
C LEU A 67 -17.59 -32.82 -12.83
N LEU A 68 -18.12 -33.84 -12.16
CA LEU A 68 -17.97 -35.24 -12.56
C LEU A 68 -18.71 -35.56 -13.87
N SER A 69 -19.87 -34.95 -14.13
CA SER A 69 -20.59 -35.15 -15.40
C SER A 69 -19.82 -34.63 -16.60
N GLU A 70 -19.11 -33.51 -16.44
CA GLU A 70 -18.23 -32.93 -17.47
C GLU A 70 -17.07 -33.88 -17.81
N THR A 71 -16.81 -34.88 -16.95
CA THR A 71 -15.76 -35.89 -17.12
C THR A 71 -16.23 -37.22 -17.70
N ALA A 72 -17.55 -37.44 -17.91
CA ALA A 72 -18.06 -38.61 -18.63
C ALA A 72 -17.56 -38.67 -20.09
N GLU A 73 -16.97 -37.57 -20.57
CA GLU A 73 -16.25 -37.45 -21.84
C GLU A 73 -14.74 -37.73 -21.75
N GLY A 74 -14.19 -38.16 -20.59
CA GLY A 74 -12.91 -38.88 -20.54
C GLY A 74 -11.75 -38.38 -19.66
N VAL A 75 -11.94 -37.78 -18.47
CA VAL A 75 -10.80 -37.42 -17.58
C VAL A 75 -11.08 -37.62 -16.08
N GLY A 76 -10.63 -38.74 -15.49
CA GLY A 76 -10.92 -39.11 -14.10
C GLY A 76 -9.97 -38.61 -12.99
N GLU A 77 -8.71 -38.24 -13.30
CA GLU A 77 -7.70 -37.92 -12.26
C GLU A 77 -7.43 -36.41 -12.07
N ALA A 78 -7.52 -35.57 -13.11
CA ALA A 78 -7.28 -34.13 -12.97
C ALA A 78 -8.34 -33.40 -12.10
N TYR A 79 -9.59 -33.88 -12.15
CA TYR A 79 -10.68 -33.32 -11.36
C TYR A 79 -10.78 -33.88 -9.94
N LYS A 80 -10.17 -35.04 -9.67
CA LYS A 80 -10.02 -35.58 -8.31
C LYS A 80 -9.23 -34.60 -7.45
N GLU A 81 -8.11 -34.08 -7.96
CA GLU A 81 -7.32 -33.08 -7.23
C GLU A 81 -8.06 -31.75 -7.10
N ARG A 82 -8.86 -31.34 -8.09
CA ARG A 82 -9.69 -30.12 -7.98
C ARG A 82 -10.84 -30.25 -6.98
N ILE A 83 -11.57 -31.37 -6.99
CA ILE A 83 -12.66 -31.66 -6.05
C ILE A 83 -12.10 -31.85 -4.63
N LYS A 84 -10.93 -32.49 -4.48
CA LYS A 84 -10.23 -32.59 -3.19
C LYS A 84 -9.68 -31.25 -2.70
N PHE A 85 -9.22 -30.39 -3.61
CA PHE A 85 -8.71 -29.05 -3.29
C PHE A 85 -9.83 -28.11 -2.86
N ASP A 86 -10.95 -28.09 -3.56
CA ASP A 86 -12.12 -27.27 -3.23
C ASP A 86 -12.82 -27.76 -1.94
N LEU A 87 -12.55 -28.99 -1.49
CA LEU A 87 -13.22 -29.61 -0.34
C LEU A 87 -12.22 -30.35 0.57
N ALA A 88 -11.72 -29.63 1.57
CA ALA A 88 -10.81 -30.15 2.60
C ALA A 88 -11.36 -31.33 3.45
N TYR A 89 -12.56 -31.84 3.17
CA TYR A 89 -13.22 -32.94 3.88
C TYR A 89 -13.64 -34.13 2.99
N VAL A 90 -13.38 -34.11 1.67
CA VAL A 90 -13.62 -35.28 0.81
C VAL A 90 -12.51 -36.30 1.02
N ASN A 91 -12.81 -37.36 1.78
CA ASN A 91 -11.93 -38.52 1.92
C ASN A 91 -12.18 -39.52 0.77
N ASN A 92 -11.37 -40.57 0.70
CA ASN A 92 -11.51 -41.59 -0.35
C ASN A 92 -12.89 -42.26 -0.37
N SER A 93 -13.53 -42.45 0.80
CA SER A 93 -14.87 -43.06 0.88
C SER A 93 -15.93 -42.18 0.23
N ILE A 94 -15.93 -40.87 0.47
CA ILE A 94 -16.84 -39.93 -0.20
C ILE A 94 -16.59 -39.96 -1.72
N TRP A 95 -15.33 -39.98 -2.14
CA TRP A 95 -14.97 -40.02 -3.55
C TRP A 95 -15.50 -41.28 -4.26
N ASP A 96 -15.37 -42.44 -3.64
CA ASP A 96 -15.87 -43.71 -4.19
C ASP A 96 -17.40 -43.68 -4.37
N LYS A 97 -18.12 -43.06 -3.42
CA LYS A 97 -19.58 -42.86 -3.50
C LYS A 97 -19.97 -41.92 -4.64
N LEU A 98 -19.24 -40.81 -4.81
CA LEU A 98 -19.45 -39.89 -5.93
C LEU A 98 -19.25 -40.58 -7.28
N GLN A 99 -18.20 -41.40 -7.41
CA GLN A 99 -17.98 -42.19 -8.62
C GLN A 99 -19.08 -43.22 -8.85
N THR A 100 -19.59 -43.82 -7.79
CA THR A 100 -20.67 -44.81 -7.85
C THR A 100 -21.97 -44.16 -8.34
N ILE A 101 -22.37 -43.03 -7.76
CA ILE A 101 -23.50 -42.22 -8.21
C ILE A 101 -23.36 -41.84 -9.69
N ALA A 102 -22.16 -41.42 -10.12
CA ALA A 102 -21.92 -41.00 -11.49
C ALA A 102 -21.99 -42.14 -12.51
N LYS A 103 -21.49 -43.33 -12.14
CA LYS A 103 -21.47 -44.53 -12.99
C LYS A 103 -22.82 -45.23 -13.08
N SER A 104 -23.60 -45.25 -12.00
CA SER A 104 -24.89 -45.94 -11.96
C SER A 104 -25.93 -45.29 -12.85
N ASN A 105 -25.78 -44.01 -13.18
CA ASN A 105 -26.78 -43.27 -13.92
C ASN A 105 -26.20 -42.10 -14.73
N THR A 106 -25.32 -42.40 -15.68
CA THR A 106 -24.59 -41.39 -16.46
C THR A 106 -25.50 -40.52 -17.32
N VAL A 107 -26.60 -41.06 -17.87
CA VAL A 107 -27.57 -40.28 -18.66
C VAL A 107 -28.28 -39.26 -17.78
N ASP A 108 -28.84 -39.68 -16.63
CA ASP A 108 -29.48 -38.74 -15.70
C ASP A 108 -28.48 -37.73 -15.13
N LEU A 109 -27.22 -38.12 -14.94
CA LEU A 109 -26.16 -37.21 -14.50
C LEU A 109 -25.91 -36.09 -15.53
N ILE A 110 -25.83 -36.44 -16.82
CA ILE A 110 -25.65 -35.46 -17.91
C ILE A 110 -26.86 -34.53 -17.98
N GLU A 111 -28.09 -35.08 -17.92
CA GLU A 111 -29.32 -34.29 -17.93
C GLU A 111 -29.44 -33.36 -16.71
N PHE A 112 -29.14 -33.89 -15.53
CA PHE A 112 -29.11 -33.14 -14.28
C PHE A 112 -28.10 -31.98 -14.33
N SER A 113 -26.90 -32.24 -14.85
CA SER A 113 -25.87 -31.22 -15.02
C SER A 113 -26.29 -30.12 -15.99
N ARG A 114 -26.86 -30.47 -17.14
CA ARG A 114 -27.41 -29.49 -18.10
C ARG A 114 -28.53 -28.67 -17.47
N ALA A 115 -29.41 -29.28 -16.68
CA ALA A 115 -30.48 -28.56 -15.98
C ALA A 115 -29.94 -27.56 -14.95
N LEU A 116 -28.89 -27.92 -14.21
CA LEU A 116 -28.20 -27.00 -13.30
C LEU A 116 -27.53 -25.84 -14.05
N GLN A 117 -26.85 -26.13 -15.15
CA GLN A 117 -26.20 -25.12 -16.00
C GLN A 117 -27.23 -24.14 -16.58
N ASN A 118 -28.33 -24.66 -17.15
CA ASN A 118 -29.41 -23.84 -17.68
C ASN A 118 -30.03 -22.95 -16.59
N ARG A 119 -30.28 -23.49 -15.39
CA ARG A 119 -30.80 -22.71 -14.26
C ARG A 119 -29.84 -21.61 -13.84
N ALA A 120 -28.54 -21.92 -13.72
CA ALA A 120 -27.52 -20.92 -13.40
C ALA A 120 -27.49 -19.82 -14.47
N GLN A 121 -27.53 -20.18 -15.74
CA GLN A 121 -27.50 -19.24 -16.85
C GLN A 121 -28.76 -18.36 -16.94
N THR A 122 -29.94 -18.91 -16.64
CA THR A 122 -31.18 -18.12 -16.51
C THR A 122 -31.24 -17.26 -15.25
N ALA A 123 -30.46 -17.59 -14.21
CA ALA A 123 -30.38 -16.82 -12.96
C ALA A 123 -29.34 -15.70 -13.03
N VAL A 124 -28.44 -15.71 -14.02
CA VAL A 124 -27.58 -14.56 -14.33
C VAL A 124 -28.46 -13.47 -14.90
N THR A 125 -28.78 -12.48 -14.07
CA THR A 125 -29.51 -11.29 -14.47
C THR A 125 -28.57 -10.33 -15.21
N GLU A 126 -29.12 -9.45 -16.04
CA GLU A 126 -28.36 -8.35 -16.66
C GLU A 126 -27.63 -7.51 -15.59
N SER A 127 -28.24 -7.35 -14.41
CA SER A 127 -27.63 -6.69 -13.25
C SER A 127 -26.35 -7.39 -12.75
N HIS A 128 -26.28 -8.73 -12.80
CA HIS A 128 -25.08 -9.47 -12.40
C HIS A 128 -23.94 -9.33 -13.43
N LEU A 129 -24.28 -9.26 -14.73
CA LEU A 129 -23.30 -9.00 -15.79
C LEU A 129 -22.75 -7.57 -15.70
N ALA A 130 -23.60 -6.59 -15.43
CA ALA A 130 -23.19 -5.21 -15.20
C ALA A 130 -22.25 -5.10 -13.99
N ALA A 131 -22.56 -5.78 -12.87
CA ALA A 131 -21.68 -5.81 -11.70
C ALA A 131 -20.29 -6.41 -12.02
N HIS A 132 -20.20 -7.43 -12.88
CA HIS A 132 -18.91 -7.94 -13.33
C HIS A 132 -18.12 -6.94 -14.16
N GLN A 133 -18.79 -6.15 -15.01
CA GLN A 133 -18.13 -5.07 -15.77
C GLN A 133 -17.61 -3.99 -14.84
N GLU A 134 -18.43 -3.51 -13.90
CA GLU A 134 -18.03 -2.53 -12.88
C GLU A 134 -16.85 -3.03 -12.05
N HIS A 135 -16.87 -4.29 -11.60
CA HIS A 135 -15.75 -4.87 -10.84
C HIS A 135 -14.45 -4.91 -11.65
N ASN A 136 -14.51 -5.19 -12.95
CA ASN A 136 -13.34 -5.17 -13.81
C ASN A 136 -12.77 -3.76 -13.97
N GLU A 137 -13.64 -2.75 -14.08
CA GLU A 137 -13.23 -1.34 -14.11
C GLU A 137 -12.56 -0.95 -12.79
N TRP A 138 -13.17 -1.29 -11.65
CA TRP A 138 -12.58 -1.03 -10.33
C TRP A 138 -11.25 -1.76 -10.13
N HIS A 139 -11.08 -2.97 -10.67
CA HIS A 139 -9.79 -3.66 -10.64
C HIS A 139 -8.71 -2.90 -11.42
N SER A 140 -9.07 -2.32 -12.57
CA SER A 140 -8.16 -1.47 -13.34
C SER A 140 -7.80 -0.19 -12.56
N ASP A 141 -8.79 0.50 -12.00
CA ASP A 141 -8.57 1.71 -11.21
C ASP A 141 -7.68 1.44 -10.00
N ASN A 142 -7.96 0.34 -9.28
CA ASN A 142 -7.15 -0.06 -8.13
C ASN A 142 -5.69 -0.35 -8.51
N ALA A 143 -5.44 -0.93 -9.68
CA ALA A 143 -4.08 -1.17 -10.16
C ALA A 143 -3.34 0.16 -10.42
N ILE A 144 -4.02 1.12 -11.06
CA ILE A 144 -3.48 2.47 -11.31
C ILE A 144 -3.15 3.17 -9.98
N TRP A 145 -4.08 3.16 -9.03
CA TRP A 145 -3.87 3.79 -7.72
C TRP A 145 -2.71 3.15 -6.95
N GLN A 146 -2.52 1.83 -7.06
CA GLN A 146 -1.38 1.15 -6.44
C GLN A 146 -0.06 1.63 -7.03
N ASP A 147 0.01 1.79 -8.35
CA ASP A 147 1.19 2.30 -9.04
C ASP A 147 1.47 3.77 -8.65
N GLU A 148 0.43 4.61 -8.55
CA GLU A 148 0.54 6.00 -8.08
C GLU A 148 1.07 6.08 -6.65
N VAL A 149 0.51 5.29 -5.73
CA VAL A 149 0.99 5.25 -4.33
C VAL A 149 2.43 4.76 -4.24
N ALA A 150 2.82 3.77 -5.04
CA ALA A 150 4.20 3.29 -5.10
C ALA A 150 5.14 4.40 -5.62
N TYR A 151 4.71 5.16 -6.62
CA TYR A 151 5.44 6.30 -7.15
C TYR A 151 5.60 7.41 -6.10
N TRP A 152 4.51 7.86 -5.47
CA TRP A 152 4.55 8.89 -4.42
C TRP A 152 5.40 8.46 -3.21
N THR A 153 5.37 7.18 -2.84
CA THR A 153 6.22 6.64 -1.78
C THR A 153 7.70 6.80 -2.12
N LYS A 154 8.08 6.52 -3.37
CA LYS A 154 9.45 6.71 -3.85
C LYS A 154 9.84 8.19 -3.87
N GLU A 155 8.97 9.06 -4.33
CA GLU A 155 9.22 10.51 -4.31
C GLU A 155 9.39 11.05 -2.89
N ASN A 156 8.54 10.62 -1.95
CA ASN A 156 8.68 10.98 -0.54
C ASN A 156 10.02 10.52 0.05
N ALA A 157 10.45 9.29 -0.25
CA ALA A 157 11.76 8.81 0.19
C ALA A 157 12.93 9.65 -0.37
N GLN A 158 12.80 10.15 -1.60
CA GLN A 158 13.79 11.06 -2.19
C GLN A 158 13.73 12.46 -1.56
N ALA A 159 12.53 12.96 -1.26
CA ALA A 159 12.36 14.24 -0.59
C ALA A 159 12.98 14.24 0.82
N LEU A 160 12.84 13.14 1.58
CA LEU A 160 13.49 12.97 2.88
C LEU A 160 15.01 13.07 2.78
N LYS A 161 15.63 12.39 1.80
CA LYS A 161 17.09 12.48 1.58
C LYS A 161 17.52 13.92 1.27
N LYS A 162 16.77 14.64 0.44
CA LYS A 162 17.03 16.05 0.15
C LYS A 162 16.94 16.92 1.41
N LEU A 163 15.99 16.63 2.31
CA LEU A 163 15.87 17.35 3.58
C LEU A 163 17.06 17.10 4.51
N GLU A 164 17.57 15.87 4.58
CA GLU A 164 18.79 15.55 5.32
C GLU A 164 20.02 16.29 4.77
N GLU A 165 20.16 16.35 3.45
CA GLU A 165 21.21 17.14 2.77
C GLU A 165 21.09 18.64 3.09
N ILE A 166 19.87 19.18 3.03
CA ILE A 166 19.59 20.58 3.41
C ILE A 166 19.96 20.83 4.87
N GLU A 167 19.59 19.93 5.80
CA GLU A 167 19.94 20.04 7.21
C GLU A 167 21.47 20.08 7.41
N ALA A 168 22.20 19.19 6.73
CA ALA A 168 23.66 19.17 6.78
C ALA A 168 24.27 20.49 6.28
N ILE A 169 23.75 21.05 5.18
CA ILE A 169 24.18 22.35 4.64
C ILE A 169 23.90 23.48 5.64
N LEU A 170 22.72 23.50 6.28
CA LEU A 170 22.37 24.51 7.27
C LEU A 170 23.30 24.48 8.50
N LYS A 171 23.67 23.27 8.96
CA LYS A 171 24.67 23.11 10.04
C LYS A 171 26.04 23.69 9.65
N GLN A 172 26.48 23.46 8.41
CA GLN A 172 27.70 24.06 7.89
C GLN A 172 27.60 25.59 7.78
N GLN A 173 26.47 26.11 7.31
CA GLN A 173 26.22 27.55 7.23
C GLN A 173 26.29 28.22 8.60
N SER A 174 25.79 27.60 9.67
CA SER A 174 25.93 28.11 11.04
C SER A 174 27.39 28.30 11.45
N THR A 175 28.26 27.37 11.06
CA THR A 175 29.71 27.49 11.29
C THR A 175 30.31 28.66 10.49
N LEU A 176 29.88 28.87 9.25
CA LEU A 176 30.31 30.00 8.43
C LEU A 176 29.83 31.35 9.00
N LEU A 177 28.59 31.43 9.49
CA LEU A 177 28.06 32.62 10.15
C LEU A 177 28.87 32.96 11.41
N THR A 178 29.26 31.96 12.19
CA THR A 178 30.15 32.16 13.35
C THR A 178 31.52 32.72 12.94
N LYS A 179 32.10 32.21 11.84
CA LYS A 179 33.35 32.76 11.29
C LYS A 179 33.16 34.20 10.80
N HIS A 180 32.07 34.49 10.11
CA HIS A 180 31.74 35.85 9.63
C HIS A 180 31.58 36.83 10.78
N ALA A 181 30.86 36.44 11.84
CA ALA A 181 30.72 37.26 13.04
C ALA A 181 32.07 37.57 13.70
N LYS A 182 32.97 36.58 13.80
CA LYS A 182 34.35 36.81 14.28
C LYS A 182 35.14 37.74 13.38
N ALA A 183 34.99 37.64 12.06
CA ALA A 183 35.65 38.53 11.10
C ALA A 183 35.18 39.99 11.26
N ILE A 184 33.87 40.21 11.40
CA ILE A 184 33.30 41.54 11.70
C ILE A 184 33.88 42.09 13.02
N GLN A 185 33.91 41.27 14.06
CA GLN A 185 34.44 41.70 15.36
C GLN A 185 35.93 42.08 15.29
N ALA A 186 36.73 41.30 14.55
CA ALA A 186 38.14 41.60 14.32
C ALA A 186 38.32 42.91 13.54
N HIS A 187 37.49 43.15 12.53
CA HIS A 187 37.50 44.40 11.76
C HIS A 187 37.10 45.62 12.61
N SER A 188 36.07 45.50 13.46
CA SER A 188 35.67 46.55 14.40
C SER A 188 36.82 46.95 15.31
N LYS A 189 37.46 45.96 15.97
CA LYS A 189 38.61 46.20 16.84
C LYS A 189 39.79 46.85 16.12
N LYS A 190 40.01 46.51 14.85
CA LYS A 190 41.08 47.13 14.04
C LYS A 190 40.75 48.59 13.74
N THR A 191 39.50 48.87 13.38
CA THR A 191 39.02 50.23 13.11
C THR A 191 39.07 51.10 14.36
N GLU A 192 38.66 50.58 15.53
CA GLU A 192 38.76 51.27 16.82
C GLU A 192 40.21 51.65 17.17
N LYS A 193 41.16 50.72 16.99
CA LYS A 193 42.59 51.01 17.21
C LYS A 193 43.14 52.05 16.25
N HIS A 194 42.68 52.04 15.00
CA HIS A 194 43.09 53.05 14.02
C HIS A 194 42.53 54.43 14.39
N GLU A 195 41.28 54.51 14.81
CA GLU A 195 40.65 55.74 15.30
C GLU A 195 41.36 56.30 16.54
N GLU A 196 41.73 55.45 17.50
CA GLU A 196 42.52 55.87 18.67
C GLU A 196 43.90 56.40 18.26
N SER A 197 44.53 55.78 17.26
CA SER A 197 45.79 56.27 16.69
C SER A 197 45.63 57.60 15.96
N MET A 198 44.51 57.83 15.27
CA MET A 198 44.19 59.11 14.62
C MET A 198 44.09 60.22 15.65
N LYS A 199 43.27 60.01 16.69
CA LYS A 199 43.06 60.96 17.78
C LYS A 199 44.37 61.38 18.46
N ASN A 200 45.28 60.44 18.68
CA ASN A 200 46.58 60.73 19.29
C ASN A 200 47.49 61.58 18.38
N VAL A 201 47.38 61.43 17.05
CA VAL A 201 48.14 62.24 16.08
C VAL A 201 47.55 63.65 15.97
N GLU A 202 46.22 63.77 15.99
CA GLU A 202 45.52 65.06 15.94
C GLU A 202 45.77 65.96 17.16
N GLN A 203 46.18 65.38 18.30
CA GLN A 203 46.46 66.12 19.54
C GLN A 203 47.92 66.65 19.65
N ASP A 204 48.85 66.22 18.78
CA ASP A 204 50.25 66.66 18.77
C ASP A 204 50.52 67.67 17.64
N PHE A 205 50.18 68.94 17.89
CA PHE A 205 50.27 70.04 16.91
C PHE A 205 51.70 70.54 16.63
N SER A 206 52.73 69.99 17.29
CA SER A 206 54.01 70.70 17.47
C SER A 206 55.18 70.28 16.58
N SER A 207 55.03 69.33 15.65
CA SER A 207 56.18 68.81 14.89
C SER A 207 56.03 68.84 13.37
N GLU A 208 57.11 69.21 12.67
CA GLU A 208 57.32 69.05 11.21
C GLU A 208 57.08 67.59 10.75
N VAL A 209 57.12 66.64 11.68
CA VAL A 209 56.82 65.21 11.52
C VAL A 209 55.33 64.94 11.23
N SER A 210 54.43 65.89 11.51
CA SER A 210 52.99 65.73 11.26
C SER A 210 52.65 65.58 9.77
N LYS A 211 53.30 66.30 8.85
CA LYS A 211 52.99 66.20 7.39
C LYS A 211 53.33 64.83 6.79
N VAL A 212 54.48 64.24 7.16
CA VAL A 212 54.88 62.90 6.68
C VAL A 212 54.08 61.78 7.35
N LYS A 213 53.61 62.00 8.60
CA LYS A 213 52.65 61.11 9.26
C LYS A 213 51.30 61.14 8.55
N ASP A 214 50.84 62.30 8.09
CA ASP A 214 49.54 62.51 7.44
C ASP A 214 49.40 61.76 6.11
N GLU A 215 50.41 61.79 5.23
CA GLU A 215 50.39 61.05 3.95
C GLU A 215 50.37 59.51 4.15
N LYS A 216 51.12 59.01 5.14
CA LYS A 216 51.09 57.59 5.54
C LYS A 216 49.74 57.20 6.16
N GLN A 217 49.10 58.12 6.88
CA GLN A 217 47.77 57.96 7.46
C GLN A 217 46.69 57.89 6.38
N ALA A 218 46.75 58.78 5.38
CA ALA A 218 45.85 58.80 4.23
C ALA A 218 45.91 57.49 3.42
N THR A 219 47.12 56.95 3.21
CA THR A 219 47.31 55.66 2.52
C THR A 219 46.74 54.49 3.34
N LYS A 220 46.87 54.50 4.67
CA LYS A 220 46.24 53.49 5.55
C LYS A 220 44.72 53.59 5.51
N HIS A 221 44.15 54.79 5.57
CA HIS A 221 42.70 55.00 5.46
C HIS A 221 42.13 54.54 4.13
N LEU A 222 42.83 54.75 3.01
CA LEU A 222 42.40 54.23 1.71
C LEU A 222 42.30 52.69 1.72
N LYS A 223 43.30 52.02 2.30
CA LYS A 223 43.27 50.55 2.47
C LYS A 223 42.14 50.09 3.38
N GLU A 224 41.87 50.82 4.46
CA GLU A 224 40.76 50.49 5.37
C GLU A 224 39.39 50.70 4.73
N ARG A 225 39.20 51.76 3.95
CA ARG A 225 37.98 51.97 3.16
C ARG A 225 37.75 50.84 2.18
N GLN A 226 38.81 50.39 1.49
CA GLN A 226 38.70 49.26 0.57
C GLN A 226 38.30 47.98 1.31
N VAL A 227 38.98 47.64 2.40
CA VAL A 227 38.65 46.44 3.20
C VAL A 227 37.23 46.51 3.76
N HIS A 228 36.79 47.70 4.20
CA HIS A 228 35.43 47.89 4.69
C HIS A 228 34.39 47.73 3.57
N ALA A 229 34.66 48.26 2.37
CA ALA A 229 33.77 48.10 1.21
C ALA A 229 33.63 46.62 0.83
N GLU A 230 34.74 45.87 0.76
CA GLU A 230 34.74 44.42 0.47
C GLU A 230 33.95 43.62 1.52
N GLN A 231 34.14 43.93 2.81
CA GLN A 231 33.38 43.28 3.89
C GLN A 231 31.89 43.62 3.86
N SER A 232 31.56 44.87 3.55
CA SER A 232 30.18 45.34 3.43
C SER A 232 29.46 44.61 2.29
N GLU A 233 30.07 44.54 1.12
CA GLU A 233 29.54 43.80 -0.04
C GLU A 233 29.33 42.32 0.29
N SER A 234 30.34 41.67 0.88
CA SER A 234 30.26 40.27 1.32
C SER A 234 29.12 40.04 2.33
N HIS A 235 28.94 40.95 3.30
CA HIS A 235 27.85 40.87 4.27
C HIS A 235 26.47 41.02 3.60
N TYR A 236 26.31 41.96 2.66
CA TYR A 236 25.04 42.13 1.95
C TYR A 236 24.68 40.93 1.07
N ALA A 237 25.67 40.34 0.38
CA ALA A 237 25.48 39.13 -0.40
C ALA A 237 25.04 37.96 0.49
N LEU A 238 25.72 37.76 1.62
CA LEU A 238 25.39 36.73 2.61
C LEU A 238 23.99 36.94 3.21
N LYS A 239 23.65 38.17 3.58
CA LYS A 239 22.34 38.55 4.14
C LYS A 239 21.20 38.25 3.16
N THR A 240 21.38 38.64 1.90
CA THR A 240 20.38 38.42 0.84
C THR A 240 20.15 36.93 0.60
N HIS A 241 21.24 36.16 0.49
CA HIS A 241 21.15 34.71 0.33
C HIS A 241 20.49 34.05 1.54
N HIS A 242 20.88 34.42 2.76
CA HIS A 242 20.32 33.87 3.99
C HIS A 242 18.80 34.08 4.08
N PHE A 243 18.32 35.29 3.84
CA PHE A 243 16.88 35.57 3.86
C PHE A 243 16.11 34.77 2.82
N LYS A 244 16.65 34.62 1.60
CA LYS A 244 16.02 33.80 0.56
C LYS A 244 15.86 32.34 1.00
N VAL A 245 16.92 31.75 1.58
CA VAL A 245 16.89 30.36 2.04
C VAL A 245 15.90 30.19 3.20
N MET A 246 15.92 31.08 4.19
CA MET A 246 14.99 31.01 5.32
C MET A 246 13.52 31.14 4.87
N ALA A 247 13.23 32.02 3.91
CA ALA A 247 11.89 32.16 3.35
C ALA A 247 11.39 30.87 2.66
N MET A 248 12.27 30.21 1.89
CA MET A 248 11.95 28.93 1.25
C MET A 248 11.68 27.82 2.27
N ILE A 249 12.48 27.75 3.34
CA ILE A 249 12.27 26.77 4.42
C ILE A 249 10.95 27.03 5.14
N SER A 250 10.65 28.30 5.48
CA SER A 250 9.37 28.65 6.11
C SER A 250 8.17 28.33 5.22
N ALA A 251 8.27 28.56 3.91
CA ALA A 251 7.22 28.22 2.96
C ALA A 251 6.99 26.70 2.90
N LEU A 252 8.07 25.91 2.80
CA LEU A 252 7.99 24.45 2.80
C LEU A 252 7.38 23.93 4.10
N HIS A 253 7.84 24.42 5.25
CA HIS A 253 7.30 24.04 6.56
C HIS A 253 5.80 24.34 6.67
N LYS A 254 5.37 25.52 6.22
CA LYS A 254 3.95 25.90 6.22
C LYS A 254 3.11 24.99 5.31
N GLU A 255 3.63 24.62 4.15
CA GLU A 255 2.89 23.76 3.23
C GLU A 255 2.73 22.35 3.78
N LEU A 256 3.79 21.80 4.40
CA LEU A 256 3.74 20.48 5.05
C LEU A 256 2.81 20.43 6.27
N GLN A 257 2.57 21.58 6.94
CA GLN A 257 1.61 21.68 8.05
C GLN A 257 0.14 21.81 7.63
N LYS A 258 -0.14 22.10 6.35
CA LYS A 258 -1.52 22.18 5.84
C LYS A 258 -2.09 20.83 5.42
N ALA A 259 -1.24 19.83 5.26
CA ALA A 259 -1.65 18.48 4.88
C ALA A 259 -2.26 17.76 6.10
N ASP A 260 -3.48 18.17 6.45
CA ASP A 260 -4.48 17.44 7.24
C ASP A 260 -5.78 17.36 6.41
#